data_AF-A0A835R4A4-F1
#
_entry.id   AF-A0A835R4A4-F1
#
_cell.length_a   1.000
_cell.length_b   1.000
_cell.length_c   1.000
_cell.angle_alpha   90.00
_cell.angle_beta   90.00
_cell.angle_gamma   90.00
#
_symmetry.space_group_name_H-M   'P 1'
#
loop_
_entity.id
_entity.type
_entity.pdbx_description
1 polymer ?
#
loop_
_entity_poly.entity_id
_entity_poly.type
_entity_poly.pdbx_seq_one_letter_code
_entity_poly.pdbx_strand_id
1 'polypeptide(L)'
;CLYGGAPKGPQLKEIDRGVDIVVATPGRLNDILEMGRINFRQVSFLVLDEADRMLDMGFELQIRKIVNVIPPRRQTLMYTATWPMEVRKIAGDLLVSPVQVNIGRLDELVAKNSITQYVEVVSQTDEQRRLEQILRSQERVRRPSFVPRRSFVTSLLSQH
;
A
#
# COMPACT_ATOMS: atom_id res chain seq x y z
N CYS A 1 -6.93 -3.68 -10.38
CA CYS A 1 -5.75 -2.99 -9.81
C CYS A 1 -5.08 -2.14 -10.89
N LEU A 2 -4.58 -0.96 -10.55
CA LEU A 2 -3.99 0.00 -11.47
C LEU A 2 -2.53 0.25 -11.09
N TYR A 3 -1.61 -0.33 -11.86
CA TYR A 3 -0.19 -0.29 -11.51
C TYR A 3 0.72 -0.08 -12.71
N GLY A 4 1.90 0.47 -12.45
CA GLY A 4 3.00 0.62 -13.40
C GLY A 4 3.60 -0.73 -13.84
N GLY A 5 4.53 -0.73 -14.78
CA GLY A 5 5.18 -1.97 -15.25
C GLY A 5 4.30 -2.93 -16.08
N ALA A 6 2.98 -2.73 -16.12
CA ALA A 6 2.04 -3.54 -16.91
C ALA A 6 1.28 -2.70 -17.96
N PRO A 7 0.85 -3.31 -19.09
CA PRO A 7 0.06 -2.63 -20.11
C PRO A 7 -1.23 -2.00 -19.57
N LYS A 8 -1.57 -0.79 -20.04
CA LYS A 8 -2.78 -0.06 -19.63
C LYS A 8 -4.07 -0.73 -20.13
N GLY A 9 -4.03 -1.34 -21.32
CA GLY A 9 -5.22 -1.88 -22.01
C GLY A 9 -6.07 -2.83 -21.17
N PRO A 10 -5.50 -3.90 -20.59
CA PRO A 10 -6.24 -4.80 -19.69
C PRO A 10 -6.81 -4.08 -18.45
N GLN A 11 -6.03 -3.19 -17.82
CA GLN A 11 -6.49 -2.44 -16.66
C GLN A 11 -7.69 -1.53 -16.99
N LEU A 12 -7.69 -0.90 -18.17
CA LEU A 12 -8.81 -0.07 -18.64
C LEU A 12 -10.06 -0.90 -18.93
N LYS A 13 -9.93 -2.08 -19.55
CA LYS A 13 -11.07 -2.97 -19.81
C LYS A 13 -11.77 -3.40 -18.52
N GLU A 14 -11.02 -3.62 -17.44
CA GLU A 14 -11.63 -3.93 -16.14
C GLU A 14 -12.38 -2.73 -15.55
N ILE A 15 -11.85 -1.50 -15.70
CA ILE A 15 -12.56 -0.29 -15.26
C ILE A 15 -13.85 -0.08 -16.05
N ASP A 16 -13.83 -0.29 -17.37
CA ASP A 16 -15.00 -0.09 -18.24
C ASP A 16 -16.16 -1.04 -17.88
N ARG A 17 -15.88 -2.20 -17.29
CA ARG A 17 -16.89 -3.14 -16.80
C ARG A 17 -17.61 -2.65 -15.54
N GLY A 18 -17.10 -1.60 -14.90
CA GLY A 18 -17.52 -1.15 -13.58
C GLY A 18 -16.77 -1.91 -12.49
N VAL A 19 -16.26 -1.17 -11.52
CA VAL A 19 -15.52 -1.72 -10.37
C VAL A 19 -15.99 -1.06 -9.09
N ASP A 20 -16.14 -1.86 -8.04
CA ASP A 20 -16.45 -1.34 -6.71
C ASP A 20 -15.19 -0.85 -5.99
N ILE A 21 -14.06 -1.55 -6.17
CA ILE A 21 -12.81 -1.32 -5.45
C ILE A 21 -11.69 -1.09 -6.45
N VAL A 22 -10.92 -0.03 -6.22
CA VAL A 22 -9.73 0.30 -7.01
C VAL A 22 -8.52 0.32 -6.11
N VAL A 23 -7.61 -0.63 -6.34
CA VAL A 23 -6.27 -0.63 -5.76
C VAL A 23 -5.31 -0.08 -6.80
N ALA A 24 -4.53 0.95 -6.49
CA ALA A 24 -3.72 1.66 -7.47
C ALA A 24 -2.39 2.22 -6.93
N THR A 25 -1.40 2.43 -7.80
CA THR A 25 -0.34 3.42 -7.50
C THR A 25 -0.77 4.83 -7.91
N PRO A 26 -0.29 5.88 -7.22
CA PRO A 26 -0.60 7.26 -7.55
C PRO A 26 -0.36 7.62 -9.03
N GLY A 27 0.77 7.20 -9.59
CA GLY A 27 1.12 7.50 -10.99
C GLY A 27 0.11 6.91 -11.98
N ARG A 28 -0.15 5.60 -11.90
CA ARG A 28 -1.08 4.94 -12.83
C ARG A 28 -2.53 5.41 -12.64
N LEU A 29 -2.92 5.74 -11.40
CA LEU A 29 -4.26 6.28 -11.14
C LEU A 29 -4.44 7.65 -11.79
N ASN A 30 -3.46 8.54 -11.67
CA ASN A 30 -3.49 9.86 -12.30
C ASN A 30 -3.56 9.75 -13.83
N ASP A 31 -2.76 8.87 -14.44
CA ASP A 31 -2.82 8.64 -15.89
C ASP A 31 -4.25 8.30 -16.37
N ILE A 32 -4.93 7.42 -15.64
CA ILE A 32 -6.27 6.93 -15.99
C ILE A 32 -7.34 7.99 -15.71
N LEU A 33 -7.15 8.76 -14.64
CA LEU A 33 -7.99 9.92 -14.30
C LEU A 33 -7.90 11.00 -15.39
N GLU A 34 -6.70 11.31 -15.87
CA GLU A 34 -6.46 12.28 -16.96
C GLU A 34 -7.08 11.83 -18.29
N MET A 35 -7.13 10.52 -18.54
CA MET A 35 -7.85 9.96 -19.70
C MET A 35 -9.38 10.04 -19.58
N GLY A 36 -9.92 10.47 -18.42
CA GLY A 36 -11.36 10.56 -18.19
C GLY A 36 -12.06 9.20 -18.08
N ARG A 37 -11.30 8.12 -17.82
CA ARG A 37 -11.81 6.74 -17.82
C ARG A 37 -12.31 6.29 -16.45
N ILE A 38 -12.01 7.05 -15.41
CA ILE A 38 -12.49 6.83 -14.05
C ILE A 38 -13.02 8.14 -13.47
N ASN A 39 -14.03 8.05 -12.62
CA ASN A 39 -14.51 9.19 -11.83
C ASN A 39 -14.69 8.77 -10.37
N PHE A 40 -14.49 9.71 -9.45
CA PHE A 40 -14.54 9.43 -8.00
C PHE A 40 -15.77 10.03 -7.31
N ARG A 41 -16.82 10.39 -8.06
CA ARG A 41 -17.99 11.12 -7.52
C ARG A 41 -18.71 10.36 -6.40
N GLN A 42 -18.61 9.03 -6.39
CA GLN A 42 -19.27 8.15 -5.42
C GLN A 42 -18.30 7.53 -4.41
N VAL A 43 -17.03 7.96 -4.40
CA VAL A 43 -16.05 7.43 -3.46
C VAL A 43 -16.37 7.93 -2.06
N SER A 44 -16.65 6.99 -1.16
CA SER A 44 -16.91 7.22 0.25
C SER A 44 -15.74 6.82 1.15
N PHE A 45 -14.79 6.03 0.63
CA PHE A 45 -13.60 5.58 1.35
C PHE A 45 -12.32 5.81 0.54
N LEU A 46 -11.34 6.43 1.18
CA LEU A 46 -9.97 6.58 0.68
C LEU A 46 -9.01 5.93 1.67
N VAL A 47 -8.15 5.05 1.18
CA VAL A 47 -7.09 4.41 1.97
C VAL A 47 -5.75 4.77 1.38
N LEU A 48 -4.89 5.36 2.19
CA LEU A 48 -3.48 5.62 1.90
C LEU A 48 -2.65 4.62 2.69
N ASP A 49 -2.05 3.66 2.02
CA ASP A 49 -1.22 2.63 2.67
C ASP A 49 0.26 2.87 2.37
N GLU A 50 1.11 2.59 3.35
CA GLU A 50 2.54 2.94 3.35
C GLU A 50 2.79 4.42 2.97
N ALA A 51 2.11 5.34 3.65
CA ALA A 51 2.16 6.76 3.30
C ALA A 51 3.59 7.34 3.36
N ASP A 52 4.41 6.92 4.31
CA ASP A 52 5.84 7.25 4.38
C ASP A 52 6.60 6.81 3.11
N ARG A 53 6.40 5.57 2.65
CA ARG A 53 7.03 5.08 1.41
C ARG A 53 6.60 5.86 0.18
N MET A 54 5.32 6.21 0.09
CA MET A 54 4.85 7.02 -1.03
C MET A 54 5.50 8.41 -1.03
N LEU A 55 5.76 9.00 0.14
CA LEU A 55 6.50 10.26 0.25
C LEU A 55 7.97 10.10 -0.12
N ASP A 56 8.64 9.03 0.32
CA ASP A 56 10.02 8.72 -0.05
C ASP A 56 10.19 8.60 -1.58
N MET A 57 9.16 8.08 -2.27
CA MET A 57 9.13 7.96 -3.73
C MET A 57 8.75 9.27 -4.46
N GLY A 58 8.51 10.36 -3.73
CA GLY A 58 8.14 11.64 -4.31
C GLY A 58 6.69 11.71 -4.82
N PHE A 59 5.79 10.84 -4.37
CA PHE A 59 4.40 10.82 -4.82
C PHE A 59 3.49 11.86 -4.15
N GLU A 60 4.01 12.74 -3.29
CA GLU A 60 3.20 13.74 -2.58
C GLU A 60 2.27 14.53 -3.54
N LEU A 61 2.83 15.11 -4.61
CA LEU A 61 2.07 15.91 -5.57
C LEU A 61 0.99 15.08 -6.28
N GLN A 62 1.31 13.83 -6.59
CA GLN A 62 0.39 12.90 -7.24
C GLN A 62 -0.77 12.52 -6.32
N ILE A 63 -0.50 12.26 -5.04
CA ILE A 63 -1.51 11.98 -4.02
C ILE A 63 -2.42 13.19 -3.86
N ARG A 64 -1.86 14.40 -3.69
CA ARG A 64 -2.66 15.64 -3.56
C ARG A 64 -3.59 15.84 -4.75
N LYS A 65 -3.11 15.60 -5.98
CA LYS A 65 -3.92 15.67 -7.19
C LYS A 65 -5.11 14.72 -7.15
N ILE A 66 -4.89 13.46 -6.75
CA ILE A 66 -5.94 12.45 -6.61
C ILE A 66 -6.93 12.87 -5.52
N VAL A 67 -6.45 13.27 -4.35
CA VAL A 67 -7.33 13.57 -3.21
C VAL A 67 -8.21 14.80 -3.49
N ASN A 68 -7.70 15.78 -4.23
CA ASN A 68 -8.46 16.98 -4.60
C ASN A 68 -9.64 16.70 -5.54
N VAL A 69 -9.60 15.61 -6.33
CA VAL A 69 -10.73 15.22 -7.19
C VAL A 69 -11.74 14.31 -6.49
N ILE A 70 -11.41 13.79 -5.32
CA ILE A 70 -12.32 12.96 -4.52
C ILE A 70 -13.17 13.90 -3.63
N PRO A 71 -14.49 13.67 -3.53
CA PRO A 71 -15.36 14.46 -2.65
C PRO A 71 -14.82 14.54 -1.21
N PRO A 72 -14.92 15.70 -0.53
CA PRO A 72 -14.42 15.88 0.83
C PRO A 72 -15.23 15.07 1.85
N ARG A 73 -16.50 14.77 1.54
CA ARG A 73 -17.36 13.92 2.36
C ARG A 73 -17.01 12.44 2.11
N ARG A 74 -15.93 12.00 2.73
CA ARG A 74 -15.41 10.63 2.69
C ARG A 74 -14.78 10.26 4.02
N GLN A 75 -14.65 8.96 4.29
CA GLN A 75 -13.79 8.45 5.34
C GLN A 75 -12.39 8.20 4.75
N THR A 76 -11.36 8.81 5.35
CA THR A 76 -9.97 8.59 4.95
C THR A 76 -9.25 7.77 6.02
N LEU A 77 -8.58 6.70 5.60
CA LEU A 77 -7.68 5.91 6.44
C LEU A 77 -6.26 6.10 5.92
N MET A 78 -5.30 6.29 6.82
CA MET A 78 -3.89 6.40 6.48
C MET A 78 -3.09 5.43 7.35
N TYR A 79 -2.30 4.58 6.70
CA TYR A 79 -1.40 3.62 7.32
C TYR A 79 0.04 4.00 6.97
N THR A 80 0.91 3.97 7.97
CA THR A 80 2.32 4.35 7.84
C THR A 80 3.11 3.68 8.96
N ALA A 81 4.35 3.26 8.65
CA ALA A 81 5.22 2.65 9.65
C ALA A 81 5.98 3.70 10.46
N THR A 82 6.27 4.84 9.83
CA THR A 82 7.00 5.96 10.43
C THR A 82 6.12 7.21 10.56
N TRP A 83 6.53 8.13 11.44
CA TRP A 83 5.79 9.36 11.73
C TRP A 83 6.65 10.65 11.69
N PRO A 84 7.45 10.88 10.63
CA PRO A 84 8.25 12.10 10.47
C PRO A 84 7.38 13.33 10.14
N MET A 85 7.98 14.52 10.09
CA MET A 85 7.27 15.79 9.92
C MET A 85 6.49 15.84 8.60
N GLU A 86 7.04 15.27 7.54
CA GLU A 86 6.49 15.21 6.19
C GLU A 86 5.19 14.38 6.17
N VAL A 87 5.20 13.22 6.84
CA VAL A 87 4.01 12.37 6.99
C VAL A 87 2.94 13.07 7.85
N ARG A 88 3.34 13.77 8.92
CA ARG A 88 2.40 14.56 9.74
C ARG A 88 1.74 15.68 8.94
N LYS A 89 2.50 16.34 8.07
CA LYS A 89 1.99 17.42 7.22
C LYS A 89 0.95 16.89 6.25
N ILE A 90 1.24 15.81 5.52
CA ILE A 90 0.26 15.22 4.61
C ILE A 90 -0.97 14.68 5.37
N ALA A 91 -0.79 14.11 6.55
CA ALA A 91 -1.90 13.68 7.41
C ALA A 91 -2.84 14.84 7.74
N GLY A 92 -2.29 15.99 8.13
CA GLY A 92 -3.04 17.20 8.45
C GLY A 92 -3.84 17.76 7.27
N ASP A 93 -3.33 17.57 6.04
CA ASP A 93 -3.98 18.05 4.82
C ASP A 93 -5.06 17.07 4.30
N LEU A 94 -4.89 15.76 4.50
CA LEU A 94 -5.74 14.74 3.88
C LEU A 94 -6.80 14.15 4.83
N LEU A 95 -6.60 14.26 6.15
CA LEU A 95 -7.48 13.70 7.18
C LEU A 95 -8.30 14.81 7.86
N VAL A 96 -9.53 14.49 8.25
CA VAL A 96 -10.42 15.40 9.00
C VAL A 96 -10.62 14.83 10.39
N SER A 97 -10.09 15.52 11.41
CA SER A 97 -10.17 15.11 12.83
C SER A 97 -9.85 13.61 13.06
N PRO A 98 -8.67 13.12 12.65
CA PRO A 98 -8.36 11.70 12.70
C PRO A 98 -8.17 11.18 14.14
N VAL A 99 -8.57 9.93 14.36
CA VAL A 99 -8.15 9.16 15.54
C VAL A 99 -6.83 8.47 15.19
N GLN A 100 -5.77 8.79 15.92
CA GLN A 100 -4.47 8.15 15.76
C GLN A 100 -4.38 6.91 16.64
N VAL A 101 -4.14 5.75 16.01
CA VAL A 101 -3.87 4.48 16.71
C VAL A 101 -2.44 4.09 16.43
N ASN A 102 -1.62 4.03 17.49
CA ASN A 102 -0.23 3.61 17.40
C ASN A 102 -0.09 2.22 18.04
N ILE A 103 0.55 1.30 17.32
CA ILE A 103 0.86 -0.05 17.82
C ILE A 103 2.35 -0.12 18.11
N GLY A 104 2.70 -0.38 19.37
CA GLY A 104 4.10 -0.38 19.84
C GLY A 104 4.53 0.96 20.43
N ARG A 105 5.83 1.11 20.70
CA ARG A 105 6.44 2.33 21.24
C ARG A 105 7.16 3.08 20.12
N LEU A 106 6.75 4.32 19.84
CA LEU A 106 7.33 5.18 18.80
C LEU A 106 8.81 5.52 19.04
N ASP A 107 9.23 5.51 20.31
CA ASP A 107 10.54 6.01 20.74
C ASP A 107 11.60 4.89 20.85
N GLU A 108 11.15 3.64 20.70
CA GLU A 108 11.97 2.45 20.77
C GLU A 108 11.89 1.76 19.40
N LEU A 109 12.75 2.19 18.46
CA LEU A 109 13.24 1.34 17.36
C LEU A 109 14.08 0.21 17.95
N VAL A 110 13.52 -0.53 18.90
CA VAL A 110 14.10 -1.78 19.37
C VAL A 110 13.79 -2.74 18.23
N ALA A 111 14.74 -2.88 17.31
CA ALA A 111 14.87 -4.11 16.54
C ALA A 111 14.68 -5.24 17.56
N LYS A 112 13.52 -5.90 17.49
CA LYS A 112 13.02 -6.83 18.49
C LYS A 112 14.19 -7.61 19.09
N ASN A 113 14.48 -7.39 20.38
CA ASN A 113 15.31 -8.31 21.18
C ASN A 113 14.72 -9.74 21.21
N SER A 114 13.58 -9.96 20.55
CA SER A 114 12.89 -11.23 20.36
C SER A 114 13.06 -11.85 18.95
N ILE A 115 13.86 -11.29 18.04
CA ILE A 115 14.18 -11.92 16.74
C ILE A 115 15.55 -12.57 16.86
N THR A 116 15.57 -13.91 16.86
CA THR A 116 16.80 -14.69 16.75
C THR A 116 17.24 -14.70 15.29
N GLN A 117 18.34 -14.02 14.98
CA GLN A 117 18.94 -14.02 13.65
C GLN A 117 20.01 -15.11 13.57
N TYR A 118 19.94 -15.95 12.53
CA TYR A 118 20.95 -16.96 12.24
C TYR A 118 21.71 -16.55 10.98
N VAL A 119 23.04 -16.49 11.06
CA VAL A 119 23.92 -16.22 9.91
C VAL A 119 24.76 -17.47 9.67
N GLU A 120 24.71 -18.00 8.46
CA GLU A 120 25.50 -19.15 8.05
C GLU A 120 26.32 -18.80 6.82
N VAL A 121 27.63 -19.07 6.87
CA VAL A 121 28.53 -18.84 5.74
C VAL A 121 28.53 -20.10 4.88
N VAL A 122 28.06 -19.96 3.64
CA VAL A 122 27.92 -21.06 2.69
C VAL A 122 28.71 -20.73 1.43
N SER A 123 29.31 -21.73 0.79
CA SER A 123 29.95 -21.56 -0.52
C SER A 123 28.88 -21.27 -1.58
N GLN A 124 29.19 -20.51 -2.63
CA GLN A 124 28.23 -20.25 -3.73
C GLN A 124 27.69 -21.53 -4.37
N THR A 125 28.50 -22.59 -4.39
CA THR A 125 28.13 -23.88 -4.97
C THR A 125 27.10 -24.63 -4.09
N ASP A 126 27.08 -24.35 -2.79
CA ASP A 126 26.24 -25.03 -1.81
C ASP A 126 25.00 -24.22 -1.38
N GLU A 127 24.90 -22.96 -1.80
CA GLU A 127 23.80 -22.04 -1.43
C GLU A 127 22.43 -22.64 -1.75
N GLN A 128 22.25 -23.15 -2.98
CA GLN A 128 20.99 -23.73 -3.44
C GLN A 128 20.61 -24.98 -2.63
N ARG A 129 21.59 -25.86 -2.36
CA ARG A 129 21.38 -27.06 -1.55
C ARG A 129 21.03 -26.69 -0.11
N ARG A 130 21.65 -25.66 0.46
CA ARG A 130 21.37 -25.23 1.83
C ARG A 130 20.00 -24.60 1.98
N LEU A 131 19.58 -23.79 1.00
CA LEU A 131 18.24 -23.22 0.96
C LEU A 131 17.16 -24.31 0.91
N GLU A 132 17.34 -25.34 0.08
CA GLU A 132 16.41 -26.47 -0.01
C GLU A 132 16.26 -27.21 1.32
N GLN A 133 17.36 -27.40 2.06
CA GLN A 133 17.32 -28.00 3.40
C GLN A 133 16.51 -27.16 4.38
N ILE A 134 16.68 -25.84 4.36
CA ILE A 134 15.95 -24.91 5.24
C ILE A 134 14.46 -24.92 4.90
N LEU A 135 14.11 -24.81 3.61
CA LEU A 135 12.70 -24.79 3.19
C LEU A 135 11.96 -26.08 3.57
N ARG A 136 12.58 -27.25 3.35
CA ARG A 136 12.01 -28.55 3.75
C ARG A 136 11.81 -28.67 5.26
N SER A 137 12.62 -27.97 6.06
CA SER A 137 12.46 -27.96 7.52
C SER A 137 11.28 -27.09 8.00
N GLN A 138 10.75 -26.19 7.16
CA GLN A 138 9.78 -25.15 7.52
C GLN A 138 8.35 -25.39 6.97
N GLU A 139 8.11 -26.35 6.06
CA GLU A 139 6.82 -26.59 5.38
C GLU A 139 5.61 -26.98 6.28
N ARG A 140 5.74 -26.97 7.61
CA ARG A 140 4.69 -27.46 8.53
C ARG A 140 3.68 -26.42 9.05
N VAL A 141 3.75 -25.14 8.67
CA VAL A 141 2.90 -24.08 9.29
C VAL A 141 2.19 -23.15 8.29
N ARG A 142 0.90 -23.49 8.06
CA ARG A 142 -0.30 -22.64 7.79
C ARG A 142 -0.42 -21.79 6.51
N ARG A 143 -1.59 -21.95 5.85
CA ARG A 143 -2.26 -20.94 5.01
C ARG A 143 -3.58 -20.51 5.67
N PRO A 144 -3.91 -19.21 5.76
CA PRO A 144 -5.28 -18.74 5.94
C PRO A 144 -5.86 -18.19 4.63
N SER A 145 -7.11 -18.55 4.34
CA SER A 145 -7.93 -18.02 3.25
C SER A 145 -8.79 -16.85 3.74
N PHE A 146 -8.91 -15.79 2.93
CA PHE A 146 -9.67 -14.57 3.21
C PHE A 146 -10.86 -14.44 2.24
N VAL A 147 -12.01 -13.96 2.72
CA VAL A 147 -13.23 -13.71 1.93
C VAL A 147 -13.62 -12.23 2.08
N PRO A 148 -13.84 -11.46 1.00
CA PRO A 148 -14.20 -10.05 1.13
C PRO A 148 -15.73 -9.81 1.14
N ARG A 149 -16.16 -8.84 1.97
CA ARG A 149 -17.48 -8.18 1.89
C ARG A 149 -17.40 -6.91 1.04
N ARG A 150 -18.49 -6.57 0.35
CA ARG A 150 -18.60 -5.46 -0.60
C ARG A 150 -18.67 -4.09 0.08
N SER A 151 -17.73 -3.21 -0.26
CA SER A 151 -17.74 -1.75 0.01
C SER A 151 -16.90 -1.07 -1.08
N PHE A 152 -17.25 0.13 -1.54
CA PHE A 152 -16.41 0.86 -2.51
C PHE A 152 -15.18 1.46 -1.81
N VAL A 153 -13.98 1.03 -2.19
CA VAL A 153 -12.70 1.42 -1.55
C VAL A 153 -11.68 1.79 -2.63
N THR A 154 -11.11 2.99 -2.54
CA THR A 154 -9.90 3.33 -3.29
C THR A 154 -8.70 3.18 -2.37
N SER A 155 -7.81 2.23 -2.66
CA SER A 155 -6.55 2.01 -1.95
C SER A 155 -5.39 2.44 -2.83
N LEU A 156 -4.55 3.34 -2.30
CA LEU A 156 -3.29 3.72 -2.91
C LEU A 156 -2.16 2.92 -2.26
N LEU A 157 -1.40 2.18 -3.07
CA LEU A 157 -0.26 1.37 -2.65
C LEU A 157 1.03 1.89 -3.26
N SER A 158 2.15 1.65 -2.57
CA SER A 158 3.50 1.67 -3.14
C SER A 158 3.71 0.44 -4.04
N GLN A 159 4.47 0.59 -5.13
CA GLN A 159 4.92 -0.56 -5.94
C GLN A 159 6.38 -0.83 -5.66
N HIS A 160 6.67 -2.09 -5.32
CA HIS A 160 8.01 -2.68 -5.41
C HIS A 160 8.33 -3.06 -6.86
#